data_AF-A0A5D0RWX6-F1
#
_entry.id   AF-A0A5D0RWX6-F1
#
_cell.length_a   1.000
_cell.length_b   1.000
_cell.length_c   1.000
_cell.angle_alpha   90.00
_cell.angle_beta   90.00
_cell.angle_gamma   90.00
#
_symmetry.space_group_name_H-M   'P 1'
#
loop_
_entity.id
_entity.type
_entity.pdbx_description
1 polymer ?
#
loop_
_entity_poly.entity_id
_entity_poly.type
_entity_poly.pdbx_seq_one_letter_code
_entity_poly.pdbx_strand_id
1 'polypeptide(L)'
;MTIFCDRNYVSETSNRIDSIECLLTIADVSEHFRLRPATVRKYVRDGQVSGHLVGREYRFSWANVWAIEDGPQPRGTQQQERYKLPLITKTDIAASMAISLRTVDRWIASGMPTRNVGNNVRLNPRDSQHWLKSEFGLLAPLYPYLTDETI
;
A
#
# COMPACT_ATOMS: atom_id res chain seq x y z
N MET A 1 3.51 -6.82 -12.24
CA MET A 1 2.27 -7.62 -12.37
C MET A 1 1.12 -6.63 -12.41
N THR A 2 0.55 -6.41 -13.59
CA THR A 2 -0.51 -5.41 -13.81
C THR A 2 -1.80 -5.94 -13.17
N ILE A 3 -2.37 -5.19 -12.24
CA ILE A 3 -3.65 -5.55 -11.58
C ILE A 3 -4.73 -5.55 -12.68
N PHE A 4 -5.13 -6.75 -13.10
CA PHE A 4 -6.19 -6.97 -14.08
C PHE A 4 -7.52 -6.88 -13.33
N CYS A 5 -8.21 -5.76 -13.50
CA CYS A 5 -9.57 -5.58 -13.01
C CYS A 5 -10.50 -6.39 -13.92
N ASP A 6 -11.07 -7.47 -13.38
CA ASP A 6 -11.91 -8.38 -14.14
C ASP A 6 -13.16 -7.67 -14.65
N ARG A 7 -13.35 -7.73 -15.97
CA ARG A 7 -14.26 -6.93 -16.77
C ARG A 7 -15.67 -7.50 -16.73
N ASN A 8 -16.39 -7.37 -15.61
CA ASN A 8 -17.83 -7.64 -15.56
C ASN A 8 -18.54 -6.88 -14.42
N TYR A 9 -18.67 -5.56 -14.56
CA TYR A 9 -19.68 -4.79 -13.82
C TYR A 9 -20.59 -4.11 -14.84
N VAL A 10 -21.75 -4.71 -15.10
CA VAL A 10 -22.81 -4.10 -15.91
C VAL A 10 -23.74 -3.37 -14.95
N SER A 11 -23.74 -2.04 -15.01
CA SER A 11 -24.84 -1.25 -14.46
C SER A 11 -25.37 -0.30 -15.53
N GLU A 12 -26.51 -0.68 -16.12
CA GLU A 12 -27.38 0.24 -16.83
C GLU A 12 -27.94 1.24 -15.81
N THR A 13 -27.44 2.48 -15.86
CA THR A 13 -28.20 3.75 -15.88
C THR A 13 -27.35 4.91 -15.35
N SER A 14 -27.29 5.98 -16.14
CA SER A 14 -27.04 7.36 -15.75
C SER A 14 -25.59 7.85 -15.58
N ASN A 15 -25.05 8.42 -16.67
CA ASN A 15 -24.21 9.64 -16.75
C ASN A 15 -23.32 10.03 -15.55
N ARG A 16 -22.46 9.11 -15.09
CA ARG A 16 -21.26 9.41 -14.29
C ARG A 16 -20.23 8.30 -14.54
N ILE A 17 -19.53 8.37 -15.66
CA ILE A 17 -18.31 7.56 -15.86
C ILE A 17 -17.12 8.39 -15.35
N ASP A 18 -17.21 8.79 -14.08
CA ASP A 18 -16.01 9.08 -13.31
C ASP A 18 -15.47 7.70 -12.96
N SER A 19 -14.40 7.30 -13.64
CA SER A 19 -13.51 6.17 -13.36
C SER A 19 -14.09 5.08 -12.46
N ILE A 20 -14.53 3.95 -13.03
CA ILE A 20 -14.91 2.75 -12.25
C ILE A 20 -13.72 2.39 -11.34
N GLU A 21 -13.79 2.77 -10.07
CA GLU A 21 -12.78 2.42 -9.08
C GLU A 21 -12.87 0.90 -8.90
N CYS A 22 -11.85 0.20 -9.37
CA CYS A 22 -11.76 -1.24 -9.23
C CYS A 22 -11.67 -1.59 -7.74
N LEU A 23 -12.73 -2.21 -7.24
CA LEU A 23 -12.78 -2.66 -5.86
C LEU A 23 -11.77 -3.78 -5.63
N LEU A 24 -11.03 -3.68 -4.54
CA LEU A 24 -10.00 -4.62 -4.15
C LEU A 24 -10.62 -5.83 -3.47
N THR A 25 -9.99 -6.98 -3.66
CA THR A 25 -10.27 -8.24 -2.95
C THR A 25 -9.50 -8.29 -1.62
N ILE A 26 -9.77 -9.31 -0.79
CA ILE A 26 -8.88 -9.61 0.36
C ILE A 26 -7.46 -9.90 -0.12
N ALA A 27 -7.28 -10.57 -1.26
CA ALA A 27 -5.96 -10.92 -1.77
C ALA A 27 -5.17 -9.65 -2.14
N ASP A 28 -5.81 -8.69 -2.81
CA ASP A 28 -5.18 -7.43 -3.20
C ASP A 28 -4.78 -6.60 -1.98
N VAL A 29 -5.67 -6.48 -0.98
CA VAL A 29 -5.36 -5.78 0.29
C VAL A 29 -4.24 -6.49 1.05
N SER A 30 -4.23 -7.83 1.02
CA SER A 30 -3.18 -8.64 1.63
C SER A 30 -1.82 -8.42 0.97
N GLU A 31 -1.79 -8.32 -0.35
CA GLU A 31 -0.60 -8.01 -1.14
C GLU A 31 -0.11 -6.60 -0.86
N HIS A 32 -1.01 -5.61 -0.92
CA HIS A 32 -0.72 -4.20 -0.63
C HIS A 32 -0.06 -4.02 0.74
N PHE A 33 -0.63 -4.62 1.79
CA PHE A 33 -0.11 -4.47 3.15
C PHE A 33 0.98 -5.45 3.53
N ARG A 34 1.34 -6.43 2.68
CA ARG A 34 2.22 -7.54 3.07
C ARG A 34 1.75 -8.21 4.35
N LEU A 35 0.46 -8.53 4.40
CA LEU A 35 -0.17 -9.26 5.51
C LEU A 35 -0.60 -10.64 5.02
N ARG A 36 -0.99 -11.50 5.97
CA ARG A 36 -1.69 -12.74 5.62
C ARG A 36 -3.16 -12.42 5.35
N PRO A 37 -3.83 -13.10 4.40
CA PRO A 37 -5.26 -12.90 4.16
C PRO A 37 -6.12 -13.09 5.42
N ALA A 38 -5.71 -13.99 6.31
CA ALA A 38 -6.36 -14.19 7.61
C ALA A 38 -6.32 -12.94 8.51
N THR A 39 -5.23 -12.16 8.46
CA THR A 39 -5.11 -10.90 9.19
C THR A 39 -6.06 -9.85 8.63
N VAL A 40 -6.17 -9.75 7.30
CA VAL A 40 -7.12 -8.83 6.65
C VAL A 40 -8.56 -9.21 7.02
N ARG A 41 -8.92 -10.50 6.97
CA ARG A 41 -10.24 -10.98 7.43
C ARG A 41 -10.51 -10.63 8.90
N LYS A 42 -9.49 -10.76 9.75
CA LYS A 42 -9.58 -10.35 11.15
C LYS A 42 -9.85 -8.84 11.26
N TYR A 43 -9.13 -8.00 10.51
CA TYR A 43 -9.36 -6.56 10.52
C TYR A 43 -10.78 -6.18 10.09
N VAL A 44 -11.34 -6.86 9.08
CA VAL A 44 -12.73 -6.68 8.67
C VAL A 44 -13.69 -7.05 9.80
N ARG A 45 -13.52 -8.24 10.36
CA ARG A 45 -14.37 -8.77 11.44
C ARG A 45 -14.31 -7.89 12.69
N ASP A 46 -13.13 -7.36 13.01
CA ASP A 46 -12.88 -6.50 14.17
C ASP A 46 -13.25 -5.03 13.87
N GLY A 47 -13.77 -4.72 12.68
CA GLY A 47 -14.26 -3.39 12.29
C GLY A 47 -13.17 -2.36 11.97
N GLN A 48 -11.92 -2.79 11.83
CA GLN A 48 -10.77 -1.90 11.57
C GLN A 48 -10.66 -1.49 10.10
N VAL A 49 -11.20 -2.29 9.18
CA VAL A 49 -11.31 -1.95 7.76
C VAL A 49 -12.70 -2.27 7.26
N SER A 50 -13.33 -1.28 6.64
CA SER A 50 -14.68 -1.40 6.07
C SER A 50 -14.61 -2.09 4.71
N GLY A 51 -15.32 -3.20 4.56
CA GLY A 51 -15.48 -3.91 3.30
C GLY A 51 -16.91 -4.37 3.08
N HIS A 52 -17.32 -4.48 1.82
CA HIS A 52 -18.65 -4.94 1.43
C HIS A 52 -18.59 -6.39 0.95
N LEU A 53 -19.51 -7.24 1.41
CA LEU A 53 -19.59 -8.62 0.92
C LEU A 53 -20.38 -8.66 -0.39
N VAL A 54 -19.74 -9.04 -1.49
CA VAL A 54 -20.34 -9.19 -2.81
C VAL A 54 -20.06 -10.60 -3.31
N GLY A 55 -21.10 -11.39 -3.55
CA GLY A 55 -20.93 -12.74 -4.11
C GLY A 55 -20.01 -13.65 -3.28
N ARG A 56 -20.07 -13.55 -1.94
CA ARG A 56 -19.22 -14.27 -0.95
C ARG A 56 -17.78 -13.77 -0.84
N GLU A 57 -17.42 -12.69 -1.53
CA GLU A 57 -16.09 -12.10 -1.43
C GLU A 57 -16.15 -10.68 -0.88
N TYR A 58 -15.21 -10.31 -0.01
CA TYR A 58 -15.13 -8.93 0.46
C TYR A 58 -14.50 -8.04 -0.60
N ARG A 59 -15.10 -6.87 -0.79
CA ARG A 59 -14.69 -5.81 -1.70
C ARG A 59 -14.36 -4.54 -0.93
N PHE A 60 -13.25 -3.89 -1.27
CA PHE A 60 -12.76 -2.69 -0.60
C PHE A 60 -12.50 -1.57 -1.59
N SER A 61 -12.83 -0.33 -1.22
CA SER A 61 -12.31 0.86 -1.91
C SER A 61 -10.92 1.21 -1.37
N TRP A 62 -10.14 1.96 -2.15
CA TRP A 62 -8.84 2.46 -1.66
C TRP A 62 -9.00 3.40 -0.47
N ALA A 63 -10.08 4.19 -0.44
CA ALA A 63 -10.38 5.06 0.69
C ALA A 63 -10.50 4.27 2.01
N ASN A 64 -11.18 3.11 1.99
CA ASN A 64 -11.30 2.25 3.17
C ASN A 64 -9.96 1.59 3.52
N VAL A 65 -9.17 1.19 2.52
CA VAL A 65 -7.84 0.63 2.73
C VAL A 65 -6.92 1.65 3.37
N TRP A 66 -6.84 2.89 2.88
CA TRP A 66 -6.00 3.92 3.49
C TRP A 66 -6.48 4.36 4.86
N ALA A 67 -7.76 4.18 5.20
CA ALA A 67 -8.30 4.57 6.50
C ALA A 67 -7.75 3.74 7.68
N ILE A 68 -7.21 2.54 7.43
CA ILE A 68 -6.53 1.73 8.47
C ILE A 68 -5.04 2.10 8.62
N GLU A 69 -4.48 2.87 7.68
CA GLU A 69 -3.08 3.26 7.73
C GLU A 69 -2.90 4.43 8.69
N ASP A 70 -1.95 4.32 9.62
CA ASP A 70 -1.51 5.47 10.42
C ASP A 70 -0.71 6.42 9.53
N GLY A 71 -1.36 7.48 9.09
CA GLY A 71 -0.76 8.56 8.32
C GLY A 71 -1.79 9.42 7.58
N PRO A 72 -1.36 10.52 6.94
CA PRO A 72 -2.27 11.36 6.18
C PRO A 72 -2.88 10.59 5.01
N GLN A 73 -4.18 10.76 4.78
CA GLN A 73 -4.81 10.21 3.58
C GLN A 73 -4.24 10.89 2.33
N PRO A 74 -3.90 10.12 1.28
CA PRO A 74 -3.37 10.69 0.05
C PRO A 74 -4.43 11.55 -0.65
N ARG A 75 -4.03 12.76 -1.04
CA ARG A 75 -4.87 13.76 -1.71
C ARG A 75 -4.42 13.97 -3.15
N GLY A 76 -5.38 14.00 -4.07
CA GLY A 76 -5.11 14.17 -5.49
C GLY A 76 -4.57 12.92 -6.18
N THR A 77 -4.76 12.86 -7.50
CA THR A 77 -4.53 11.65 -8.30
C THR A 77 -3.10 11.13 -8.19
N GLN A 78 -2.10 12.01 -8.30
CA GLN A 78 -0.69 11.60 -8.29
C GLN A 78 -0.28 10.98 -6.94
N GLN A 79 -0.72 11.57 -5.83
CA GLN A 79 -0.43 11.02 -4.51
C GLN A 79 -1.18 9.72 -4.28
N GLN A 80 -2.43 9.64 -4.73
CA GLN A 80 -3.21 8.40 -4.66
C GLN A 80 -2.52 7.25 -5.40
N GLU A 81 -2.08 7.45 -6.65
CA GLU A 81 -1.37 6.42 -7.41
C GLU A 81 -0.08 5.94 -6.72
N ARG A 82 0.68 6.87 -6.12
CA ARG A 82 1.86 6.55 -5.31
C ARG A 82 1.52 5.66 -4.11
N TYR A 83 0.35 5.85 -3.50
CA TYR A 83 -0.09 5.14 -2.31
C TYR A 83 -0.89 3.86 -2.61
N LYS A 84 -1.14 3.56 -3.89
CA LYS A 84 -1.63 2.26 -4.36
C LYS A 84 -0.50 1.23 -4.55
N LEU A 85 0.76 1.65 -4.48
CA LEU A 85 1.90 0.74 -4.55
C LEU A 85 1.93 -0.18 -3.33
N PRO A 86 2.27 -1.48 -3.53
CA PRO A 86 2.47 -2.38 -2.40
C PRO A 86 3.49 -1.82 -1.43
N LEU A 87 3.11 -1.80 -0.15
CA LEU A 87 3.99 -1.35 0.90
C LEU A 87 5.12 -2.37 1.10
N ILE A 88 6.26 -1.85 1.55
CA ILE A 88 7.44 -2.65 1.85
C ILE A 88 7.64 -2.75 3.36
N THR A 89 8.40 -3.77 3.74
CA THR A 89 8.79 -4.03 5.12
C THR A 89 10.19 -3.50 5.39
N LYS A 90 10.55 -3.38 6.67
CA LYS A 90 11.92 -3.03 7.10
C LYS A 90 12.95 -4.06 6.59
N THR A 91 12.55 -5.32 6.51
CA THR A 91 13.37 -6.41 5.98
C THR A 91 13.66 -6.24 4.49
N ASP A 92 12.72 -5.72 3.71
CA ASP A 92 12.94 -5.48 2.27
C ASP A 92 14.01 -4.40 2.06
N ILE A 93 13.94 -3.30 2.81
CA ILE A 93 14.95 -2.23 2.75
C ILE A 93 16.32 -2.77 3.18
N ALA A 94 16.36 -3.45 4.33
CA ALA A 94 17.60 -4.01 4.88
C ALA A 94 18.27 -4.97 3.88
N ALA A 95 17.49 -5.88 3.29
CA ALA A 95 17.97 -6.81 2.28
C ALA A 95 18.44 -6.09 1.01
N SER A 96 17.66 -5.13 0.50
CA SER A 96 18.01 -4.41 -0.74
C SER A 96 19.32 -3.61 -0.65
N MET A 97 19.64 -3.11 0.54
CA MET A 97 20.83 -2.27 0.76
C MET A 97 21.98 -3.05 1.41
N ALA A 98 21.79 -4.35 1.69
CA ALA A 98 22.73 -5.18 2.44
C ALA A 98 23.13 -4.57 3.81
N ILE A 99 22.16 -4.00 4.53
CA ILE A 99 22.34 -3.38 5.86
C ILE A 99 21.58 -4.12 6.95
N SER A 100 21.91 -3.82 8.21
CA SER A 100 21.20 -4.41 9.35
C SER A 100 19.79 -3.81 9.54
N LEU A 101 18.87 -4.61 10.07
CA LEU A 101 17.54 -4.13 10.50
C LEU A 101 17.64 -3.00 11.54
N ARG A 102 18.65 -3.04 12.43
CA ARG A 102 18.88 -2.00 13.43
C ARG A 102 19.17 -0.64 12.79
N THR A 103 19.80 -0.63 11.62
CA THR A 103 20.02 0.59 10.83
C THR A 103 18.69 1.16 10.34
N VAL A 104 17.82 0.32 9.79
CA VAL A 104 16.48 0.72 9.32
C VAL A 104 15.61 1.21 10.49
N ASP A 105 15.67 0.55 11.64
CA ASP A 105 14.96 0.99 12.85
C ASP A 105 15.43 2.36 13.32
N ARG A 106 16.74 2.64 13.24
CA ARG A 106 17.29 3.97 13.55
C ARG A 106 16.79 5.03 12.57
N TRP A 107 16.71 4.70 11.28
CA TRP A 107 16.17 5.61 10.27
C TRP A 107 14.69 5.95 10.51
N ILE A 108 13.89 4.96 10.89
CA ILE A 108 12.50 5.18 11.31
C ILE A 108 12.43 6.08 12.54
N ALA A 109 13.27 5.82 13.55
CA ALA A 109 13.35 6.67 14.73
C ALA A 109 13.83 8.10 14.41
N SER A 110 14.61 8.30 13.33
CA SER A 110 15.05 9.62 12.86
C SER A 110 14.08 10.28 11.87
N GLY A 111 12.89 9.73 11.65
CA GLY A 111 11.85 10.36 10.84
C GLY A 111 11.67 9.80 9.42
N MET A 112 12.19 8.62 9.12
CA MET A 112 11.84 7.93 7.87
C MET A 112 10.31 7.69 7.81
N PRO A 113 9.61 8.06 6.73
CA PRO A 113 8.16 7.96 6.66
C PRO A 113 7.65 6.52 6.77
N THR A 114 6.74 6.29 7.70
CA THR A 114 6.06 4.99 7.90
C THR A 114 4.56 5.09 7.62
N ARG A 115 3.97 3.95 7.24
CA ARG A 115 2.54 3.71 7.14
C ARG A 115 2.25 2.51 8.04
N ASN A 116 1.88 2.72 9.29
CA ASN A 116 1.60 1.58 10.15
C ASN A 116 0.22 1.03 9.82
N VAL A 117 0.08 -0.29 9.81
CA VAL A 117 -1.18 -0.99 9.53
C VAL A 117 -1.52 -1.83 10.75
N GLY A 118 -2.21 -1.20 11.71
CA GLY A 118 -2.25 -1.69 13.09
C GLY A 118 -0.83 -1.75 13.67
N ASN A 119 -0.44 -2.88 14.26
CA ASN A 119 0.90 -3.05 14.87
C ASN A 119 2.03 -3.32 13.84
N ASN A 120 1.71 -3.32 12.55
CA ASN A 120 2.65 -3.66 11.48
C ASN A 120 3.26 -2.38 10.89
N VAL A 121 4.55 -2.15 11.12
CA VAL A 121 5.27 -1.08 10.44
C VAL A 121 5.43 -1.43 8.96
N ARG A 122 4.90 -0.59 8.09
CA ARG A 122 5.11 -0.65 6.65
C ARG A 122 5.64 0.68 6.15
N LEU A 123 6.26 0.67 4.98
CA LEU A 123 6.78 1.86 4.35
C LEU A 123 6.29 1.93 2.92
N ASN A 124 5.98 3.14 2.45
CA ASN A 124 5.76 3.33 1.02
C ASN A 124 7.14 3.33 0.33
N PRO A 125 7.34 2.57 -0.76
CA PRO A 125 8.63 2.48 -1.42
C PRO A 125 9.11 3.83 -1.97
N ARG A 126 8.22 4.68 -2.51
CA ARG A 126 8.60 6.01 -3.02
C ARG A 126 8.94 6.97 -1.88
N ASP A 127 8.20 6.94 -0.78
CA ASP A 127 8.51 7.77 0.41
C ASP A 127 9.87 7.40 0.99
N SER A 128 10.14 6.10 1.08
CA SER A 128 11.41 5.55 1.54
C SER A 128 12.57 6.00 0.65
N GLN A 129 12.40 5.87 -0.68
CA GLN A 129 13.41 6.29 -1.65
C GLN A 129 13.70 7.79 -1.57
N HIS A 130 12.65 8.62 -1.49
CA HIS A 130 12.79 10.07 -1.42
C HIS A 130 13.51 10.49 -0.13
N TRP A 131 13.17 9.87 1.00
CA TRP A 131 13.82 10.13 2.27
C TRP A 131 15.30 9.72 2.24
N LEU A 132 15.63 8.52 1.75
CA LEU A 132 17.02 8.06 1.62
C LEU A 132 17.86 8.95 0.69
N LYS A 133 17.26 9.43 -0.39
CA LYS A 133 17.91 10.38 -1.31
C LYS A 133 18.16 11.73 -0.64
N SER A 134 17.18 12.22 0.11
CA SER A 134 17.26 13.51 0.81
C SER A 134 18.29 13.49 1.94
N GLU A 135 18.29 12.46 2.79
CA GLU A 135 19.14 12.39 3.98
C GLU A 135 20.57 11.94 3.67
N PHE A 136 20.75 11.03 2.70
CA PHE A 136 22.04 10.38 2.46
C PHE A 136 22.54 10.44 1.01
N GLY A 137 21.75 10.98 0.09
CA GLY A 137 22.06 10.91 -1.35
C GLY A 137 22.01 9.49 -1.91
N LEU A 138 21.33 8.56 -1.25
CA LEU A 138 21.28 7.14 -1.62
C LEU A 138 19.99 6.80 -2.37
N LEU A 139 20.09 5.82 -3.27
CA LEU A 139 18.95 5.19 -3.93
C LEU A 139 18.94 3.71 -3.53
N ALA A 140 17.86 3.27 -2.89
CA ALA A 140 17.70 1.86 -2.58
C ALA A 140 17.18 1.10 -3.80
N PRO A 141 17.72 -0.09 -4.12
CA PRO A 141 17.23 -0.92 -5.22
C PRO A 141 15.99 -1.69 -4.76
N LEU A 142 14.88 -0.98 -4.53
CA LEU A 142 13.61 -1.51 -4.01
C LEU A 142 12.82 -2.25 -5.10
N TYR A 143 13.47 -3.16 -5.82
CA TYR A 143 12.81 -4.02 -6.80
C TYR A 143 11.91 -5.06 -6.11
N PRO A 144 10.78 -5.46 -6.73
CA PRO A 144 10.24 -4.97 -8.02
C PRO A 144 9.35 -3.72 -7.87
N TYR A 145 9.39 -3.02 -6.73
CA TYR A 145 8.43 -1.96 -6.38
C TYR A 145 8.71 -0.63 -7.08
N LEU A 146 9.97 -0.35 -7.33
CA LEU A 146 10.43 0.79 -8.12
C LEU A 146 11.23 0.26 -9.30
N THR A 147 10.84 0.63 -10.52
CA THR A 147 11.64 0.42 -11.73
C THR A 147 12.49 1.66 -12.00
N ASP A 148 13.67 1.50 -12.60
CA ASP A 148 14.62 2.60 -12.88
C ASP A 148 13.98 3.77 -13.67
N GLU A 149 12.90 3.52 -14.41
CA GLU A 149 12.15 4.54 -15.16
C GLU A 149 11.34 5.52 -14.29
N THR A 150 11.30 5.33 -12.97
CA THR A 150 10.45 6.11 -12.06
C THR A 150 11.18 6.92 -10.98
N ILE A 151 12.49 7.15 -11.15
CA ILE A 151 13.35 7.95 -10.26
C ILE A 151 13.58 9.36 -10.80
#